data_AF-A0A3N5T8W6-F1
#
_entry.id   AF-A0A3N5T8W6-F1
#
_cell.length_a   1.000
_cell.length_b   1.000
_cell.length_c   1.000
_cell.angle_alpha   90.00
_cell.angle_beta   90.00
_cell.angle_gamma   90.00
#
_symmetry.space_group_name_H-M   'P 1'
#
loop_
_entity.id
_entity.type
_entity.pdbx_description
1 polymer ?
#
loop_
_entity_poly.entity_id
_entity_poly.type
_entity_poly.pdbx_seq_one_letter_code
_entity_poly.pdbx_strand_id
1 'polypeptide(L)'
;RTVLREYGREEVRRVISQATANEVLLMMEGATHPGGWAASVFTEGLRIAAKTGTAQVPDPTTGGYSRENFIASVIGMFPVPEPKIILYVVIQYPKGESIFGSRIAAPLFKKALDDILLYYDIPKEGDPAYLIPAEIKIPVPESIKIGTSMPDLSGLPKRYLAPLFETGLDVLLEGDGYVVSQNPPPGTTLRKGMKISLILQ
;
A
#
# COMPACT_ATOMS: atom_id res chain seq x y z
N ARG A 1 15.86 0.43 2.11
CA ARG A 1 15.89 1.84 2.58
C ARG A 1 16.95 1.93 3.67
N THR A 2 18.00 2.74 3.51
CA THR A 2 18.98 3.00 4.57
C THR A 2 18.43 4.07 5.50
N VAL A 3 18.19 3.73 6.77
CA VAL A 3 17.72 4.68 7.78
C VAL A 3 18.92 5.51 8.26
N LEU A 4 18.90 6.82 8.00
CA LEU A 4 19.98 7.74 8.40
C LEU A 4 19.87 8.14 9.87
N ARG A 5 18.65 8.25 10.39
CA ARG A 5 18.36 8.62 11.78
C ARG A 5 16.93 8.22 12.12
N GLU A 6 16.73 7.68 13.31
CA GLU A 6 15.43 7.31 13.85
C GLU A 6 15.14 8.14 15.12
N TYR A 7 13.89 8.58 15.26
CA TYR A 7 13.41 9.29 16.43
C TYR A 7 12.35 8.42 17.12
N GLY A 8 12.62 8.02 18.35
CA GLY A 8 11.67 7.27 19.17
C GLY A 8 10.53 8.16 19.69
N ARG A 9 9.44 7.53 20.15
CA ARG A 9 8.37 8.22 20.86
C ARG A 9 8.86 8.65 22.25
N GLU A 10 8.80 9.95 22.53
CA GLU A 10 8.98 10.49 23.87
C GLU A 10 7.60 10.79 24.49
N GLU A 11 7.23 10.08 25.55
CA GLU A 11 5.98 10.33 26.26
C GLU A 11 6.14 11.47 27.27
N VAL A 12 5.51 12.62 27.00
CA VAL A 12 5.60 13.79 27.87
C VAL A 12 4.83 13.60 29.18
N ARG A 13 3.53 13.23 29.10
CA ARG A 13 2.67 12.89 30.24
C ARG A 13 1.33 12.31 29.79
N ARG A 14 0.66 11.59 30.71
CA ARG A 14 -0.73 11.18 30.57
C ARG A 14 -1.68 12.22 31.16
N VAL A 15 -2.51 12.84 30.34
CA VAL A 15 -3.46 13.90 30.78
C VAL A 15 -4.85 13.37 31.16
N ILE A 16 -5.23 12.19 30.65
CA ILE A 16 -6.50 11.51 30.95
C ILE A 16 -6.28 10.00 31.11
N SER A 17 -7.18 9.32 31.81
CA SER A 17 -7.14 7.86 31.95
C SER A 17 -7.35 7.16 30.60
N GLN A 18 -6.86 5.92 30.47
CA GLN A 18 -7.10 5.13 29.26
C GLN A 18 -8.60 4.88 29.05
N ALA A 19 -9.35 4.62 30.12
CA ALA A 19 -10.80 4.40 30.06
C ALA A 19 -11.52 5.64 29.49
N THR A 20 -11.20 6.83 30.00
CA THR A 20 -11.74 8.10 29.51
C THR A 20 -11.38 8.34 28.04
N ALA A 21 -10.14 8.07 27.66
CA ALA A 21 -9.72 8.22 26.26
C ALA A 21 -10.50 7.29 25.32
N ASN A 22 -10.71 6.04 25.72
CA ASN A 22 -11.49 5.07 24.96
C ASN A 22 -12.97 5.47 24.84
N GLU A 23 -13.58 5.95 25.93
CA GLU A 23 -14.96 6.45 25.91
C GLU A 23 -15.12 7.65 24.96
N VAL A 24 -14.22 8.63 25.03
CA VAL A 24 -14.23 9.79 24.13
C VAL A 24 -14.05 9.35 22.68
N LEU A 25 -13.17 8.38 22.41
CA LEU A 25 -12.97 7.83 21.07
C LEU A 25 -14.26 7.22 20.51
N LEU A 26 -14.99 6.44 21.33
CA LEU A 26 -16.28 5.85 20.94
C LEU A 26 -17.36 6.91 20.70
N MET A 27 -17.42 7.97 21.52
CA MET A 27 -18.35 9.09 21.31
C MET A 27 -18.03 9.82 20.00
N MET A 28 -16.75 10.03 19.69
CA MET A 28 -16.30 10.64 18.44
C MET A 28 -16.58 9.75 17.23
N GLU A 29 -16.49 8.42 17.38
CA GLU A 29 -16.93 7.48 16.34
C GLU A 29 -18.43 7.62 16.08
N GLY A 30 -19.25 7.67 17.13
CA GLY A 30 -20.70 7.90 17.00
C GLY A 30 -21.05 9.20 16.27
N ALA A 31 -20.21 10.24 16.35
CA ALA A 31 -20.43 11.49 15.61
C ALA A 31 -20.28 11.34 14.08
N THR A 32 -19.69 10.24 13.60
CA THR A 32 -19.54 9.92 12.16
C THR A 32 -20.69 9.07 11.62
N HIS A 33 -21.51 8.49 12.49
CA HIS A 33 -22.66 7.69 12.07
C HIS A 33 -23.76 8.58 11.45
N PRO A 34 -24.72 8.00 10.70
CA PRO A 34 -25.84 8.75 10.13
C PRO A 34 -26.55 9.63 11.16
N GLY A 35 -26.76 10.90 10.82
CA GLY A 35 -27.33 11.92 11.72
C GLY A 35 -26.31 12.65 12.60
N GLY A 36 -25.05 12.20 12.63
CA GLY A 36 -23.96 12.86 13.35
C GLY A 36 -23.37 14.07 12.61
N TRP A 37 -22.81 15.02 13.36
CA TRP A 37 -22.20 16.25 12.82
C TRP A 37 -20.92 16.00 12.00
N ALA A 38 -20.29 14.84 12.15
CA ALA A 38 -19.12 14.41 11.40
C ALA A 38 -19.46 13.29 10.39
N ALA A 39 -20.74 13.06 10.08
CA ALA A 39 -21.14 12.05 9.09
C ALA A 39 -20.51 12.25 7.70
N SER A 40 -20.09 13.48 7.38
CA SER A 40 -19.40 13.82 6.14
C SER A 40 -18.04 13.15 5.97
N VAL A 41 -17.41 12.64 7.05
CA VAL A 41 -16.14 11.89 6.97
C VAL A 41 -16.31 10.38 7.09
N PHE A 42 -17.54 9.88 7.13
CA PHE A 42 -17.79 8.45 7.08
C PHE A 42 -17.17 7.84 5.81
N THR A 43 -16.51 6.70 5.98
CA THR A 43 -15.93 5.90 4.91
C THR A 43 -16.34 4.46 5.13
N GLU A 44 -16.98 3.87 4.13
CA GLU A 44 -17.44 2.49 4.20
C GLU A 44 -16.26 1.54 4.44
N GLY A 45 -16.46 0.54 5.30
CA GLY A 45 -15.44 -0.41 5.71
C GLY A 45 -14.32 0.16 6.59
N LEU A 46 -14.38 1.44 6.99
CA LEU A 46 -13.39 2.04 7.89
C LEU A 46 -14.05 2.72 9.08
N ARG A 47 -13.70 2.26 10.29
CA ARG A 47 -14.12 2.88 11.55
C ARG A 47 -13.29 4.12 11.85
N ILE A 48 -13.94 5.28 11.92
CA ILE A 48 -13.30 6.59 12.11
C ILE A 48 -13.94 7.29 13.30
N ALA A 49 -13.12 7.73 14.25
CA ALA A 49 -13.54 8.68 15.28
C ALA A 49 -13.22 10.09 14.83
N ALA A 50 -14.21 10.98 14.70
CA ALA A 50 -13.95 12.33 14.19
C ALA A 50 -14.75 13.42 14.88
N LYS A 51 -14.21 14.64 14.82
CA LYS A 51 -14.87 15.84 15.29
C LYS A 51 -14.64 17.01 14.35
N THR A 52 -15.73 17.71 14.05
CA THR A 52 -15.70 18.96 13.30
C THR A 52 -15.55 20.16 14.24
N GLY A 53 -14.87 21.20 13.75
CA GLY A 53 -14.69 22.48 14.44
C GLY A 53 -14.95 23.65 13.51
N THR A 54 -15.65 24.66 14.02
CA THR A 54 -15.82 25.97 13.39
C THR A 54 -15.44 27.01 14.46
N ALA A 55 -14.34 27.72 14.26
CA ALA A 55 -13.87 28.73 15.20
C ALA A 55 -14.06 30.13 14.61
N GLN A 56 -14.62 31.03 15.42
CA GLN A 56 -14.74 32.44 15.08
C GLN A 56 -13.38 33.13 15.22
N VAL A 57 -13.10 34.10 14.35
CA VAL A 57 -11.82 34.81 14.33
C VAL A 57 -12.03 36.21 14.94
N PRO A 58 -11.15 36.66 15.85
CA PRO A 58 -11.25 38.01 16.41
C PRO A 58 -11.03 39.07 15.33
N ASP A 59 -11.85 40.11 15.35
CA ASP A 59 -11.71 41.30 14.50
C ASP A 59 -11.03 42.42 15.31
N PRO A 60 -9.78 42.79 14.98
CA PRO A 60 -9.03 43.80 15.72
C PRO A 60 -9.62 45.21 15.60
N THR A 61 -10.47 45.46 14.59
CA THR A 61 -11.07 46.78 14.34
C THR A 61 -12.31 47.00 15.20
N THR A 62 -13.15 45.97 15.32
CA THR A 62 -14.41 46.06 16.07
C THR A 62 -14.28 45.56 17.51
N GLY A 63 -13.19 44.85 17.84
CA GLY A 63 -13.00 44.20 19.15
C GLY A 63 -13.92 42.98 19.38
N GLY A 64 -14.73 42.61 18.38
CA GLY A 64 -15.62 41.44 18.40
C GLY A 64 -15.10 40.29 17.53
N TYR A 65 -16.00 39.43 17.07
CA TYR A 65 -15.67 38.40 16.07
C TYR A 65 -15.95 38.91 14.66
N SER A 66 -15.08 38.52 13.72
CA SER A 66 -15.31 38.76 12.30
C SER A 66 -16.58 38.06 11.84
N ARG A 67 -17.37 38.78 11.02
CA ARG A 67 -18.56 38.22 10.36
C ARG A 67 -18.22 37.42 9.11
N GLU A 68 -17.03 37.62 8.55
CA GLU A 68 -16.59 37.00 7.30
C GLU A 68 -15.52 35.94 7.51
N ASN A 69 -14.65 36.13 8.50
CA ASN A 69 -13.51 35.27 8.74
C ASN A 69 -13.81 34.26 9.85
N PHE A 70 -13.56 32.99 9.54
CA PHE A 70 -13.66 31.88 10.47
C PHE A 70 -12.64 30.81 10.09
N ILE A 71 -12.45 29.84 10.97
CA ILE A 71 -11.59 28.67 10.74
C ILE A 71 -12.46 27.43 10.73
N ALA A 72 -12.39 26.66 9.65
CA ALA A 72 -13.07 25.38 9.53
C ALA A 72 -12.07 24.25 9.70
N SER A 73 -12.40 23.25 10.51
CA SER A 73 -11.51 22.12 10.75
C SER A 73 -12.23 20.81 10.98
N VAL A 74 -11.51 19.72 10.72
CA VAL A 74 -11.90 18.35 11.07
C VAL A 74 -10.67 17.62 11.59
N ILE A 75 -10.81 16.98 12.75
CA ILE A 75 -9.84 16.01 13.26
C ILE A 75 -10.47 14.62 13.20
N GLY A 76 -9.70 13.63 12.78
CA GLY A 76 -10.11 12.23 12.75
C GLY A 76 -9.00 11.29 13.20
N MET A 77 -9.38 10.20 13.84
CA MET A 77 -8.51 9.13 14.33
C MET A 77 -9.00 7.80 13.76
N PHE A 78 -8.09 7.02 13.16
CA PHE A 78 -8.43 5.76 12.49
C PHE A 78 -7.22 4.81 12.40
N PRO A 79 -7.47 3.50 12.23
CA PRO A 79 -8.76 2.82 12.41
C PRO A 79 -9.13 2.69 13.90
N VAL A 80 -10.41 2.84 14.25
CA VAL A 80 -10.94 2.58 15.62
C VAL A 80 -11.19 1.07 15.79
N PRO A 81 -10.92 0.47 16.97
CA PRO A 81 -10.63 1.06 18.28
C PRO A 81 -9.16 1.34 18.59
N GLU A 82 -8.23 0.98 17.71
CA GLU A 82 -6.79 1.15 17.91
C GLU A 82 -6.19 2.14 16.89
N PRO A 83 -6.46 3.44 17.04
CA PRO A 83 -6.05 4.43 16.06
C PRO A 83 -4.53 4.44 15.90
N LYS A 84 -4.08 4.27 14.65
CA LYS A 84 -2.66 4.37 14.27
C LYS A 84 -2.34 5.73 13.68
N ILE A 85 -3.37 6.43 13.18
CA ILE A 85 -3.23 7.72 12.49
C ILE A 85 -4.20 8.73 13.09
N ILE A 86 -3.70 9.96 13.25
CA ILE A 86 -4.48 11.16 13.54
C ILE A 86 -4.31 12.09 12.33
N LEU A 87 -5.42 12.45 11.69
CA LEU A 87 -5.44 13.42 10.60
C LEU A 87 -6.18 14.67 11.08
N TYR A 88 -5.52 15.82 11.02
CA TYR A 88 -6.12 17.10 11.34
C TYR A 88 -6.05 18.05 10.15
N VAL A 89 -7.21 18.47 9.66
CA VAL A 89 -7.35 19.39 8.53
C VAL A 89 -7.88 20.71 9.05
N VAL A 90 -7.21 21.81 8.70
CA VAL A 90 -7.58 23.18 9.07
C VAL A 90 -7.56 24.04 7.82
N ILE A 91 -8.65 24.76 7.58
CA ILE A 91 -8.77 25.73 6.49
C ILE A 91 -9.10 27.08 7.13
N GLN A 92 -8.20 28.04 6.96
CA GLN A 92 -8.35 29.39 7.49
C GLN A 92 -9.00 30.28 6.44
N TYR A 93 -9.96 31.10 6.89
CA TYR A 93 -10.64 32.11 6.07
C TYR A 93 -11.22 31.57 4.75
N PRO A 94 -11.88 30.39 4.73
CA PRO A 94 -12.48 29.89 3.51
C PRO A 94 -13.56 30.85 3.01
N LYS A 95 -13.69 30.96 1.69
CA LYS A 95 -14.76 31.73 1.03
C LYS A 95 -15.78 30.76 0.46
N GLY A 96 -17.06 31.00 0.74
CA GLY A 96 -18.15 30.13 0.28
C GLY A 96 -19.44 30.34 1.08
N GLU A 97 -20.46 29.56 0.76
CA GLU A 97 -21.81 29.69 1.33
C GLU A 97 -21.98 29.01 2.69
N SER A 98 -21.00 28.23 3.15
CA SER A 98 -21.09 27.47 4.41
C SER A 98 -19.95 27.82 5.35
N ILE A 99 -20.23 27.75 6.66
CA ILE A 99 -19.25 27.89 7.73
C ILE A 99 -18.87 26.57 8.40
N PHE A 100 -19.58 25.48 8.06
CA PHE A 100 -19.44 24.22 8.79
C PHE A 100 -18.21 23.45 8.33
N GLY A 101 -17.37 23.05 9.29
CA GLY A 101 -16.19 22.20 9.02
C GLY A 101 -16.53 20.90 8.29
N SER A 102 -17.72 20.32 8.53
CA SER A 102 -18.23 19.14 7.83
C SER A 102 -18.46 19.36 6.33
N ARG A 103 -18.66 20.60 5.87
CA ARG A 103 -18.83 20.92 4.44
C ARG A 103 -17.54 21.39 3.79
N ILE A 104 -16.68 22.07 4.54
CA ILE A 104 -15.48 22.71 3.99
C ILE A 104 -14.25 21.81 4.11
N ALA A 105 -13.97 21.31 5.31
CA ALA A 105 -12.74 20.55 5.58
C ALA A 105 -12.91 19.04 5.37
N ALA A 106 -14.12 18.50 5.47
CA ALA A 106 -14.36 17.07 5.29
C ALA A 106 -14.00 16.53 3.88
N PRO A 107 -14.26 17.23 2.76
CA PRO A 107 -13.85 16.73 1.43
C PRO A 107 -12.33 16.57 1.32
N LEU A 108 -11.57 17.54 1.85
CA LEU A 108 -10.11 17.46 1.89
C LEU A 108 -9.63 16.34 2.82
N PHE A 109 -10.29 16.19 3.98
CA PHE A 109 -10.03 15.08 4.90
C PHE A 109 -10.21 13.72 4.21
N LYS A 110 -11.30 13.50 3.48
CA LYS A 110 -11.55 12.21 2.79
C LYS A 110 -10.50 11.94 1.71
N LYS A 111 -10.14 12.95 0.91
CA LYS A 111 -9.11 12.78 -0.11
C LYS A 111 -7.76 12.39 0.51
N ALA A 112 -7.34 13.09 1.56
CA ALA A 112 -6.09 12.78 2.26
C ALA A 112 -6.16 11.41 2.96
N LEU A 113 -7.31 11.05 3.52
CA LEU A 113 -7.55 9.74 4.10
C LEU A 113 -7.31 8.63 3.08
N ASP A 114 -7.88 8.72 1.87
CA ASP A 114 -7.72 7.69 0.84
C ASP A 114 -6.24 7.49 0.45
N ASP A 115 -5.49 8.59 0.29
CA ASP A 115 -4.05 8.56 0.01
C ASP A 115 -3.26 7.91 1.15
N ILE A 116 -3.64 8.20 2.41
CA ILE A 116 -3.01 7.64 3.61
C ILE A 116 -3.28 6.15 3.73
N LEU A 117 -4.52 5.70 3.53
CA LEU A 117 -4.88 4.28 3.62
C LEU A 117 -4.08 3.46 2.60
N LEU A 118 -3.96 3.97 1.38
CA LEU A 118 -3.16 3.34 0.33
C LEU A 118 -1.66 3.32 0.68
N TYR A 119 -1.13 4.43 1.20
CA TYR A 119 0.30 4.53 1.53
C TYR A 119 0.72 3.60 2.67
N TYR A 120 -0.12 3.47 3.70
CA TYR A 120 0.16 2.65 4.88
C TYR A 120 -0.39 1.22 4.79
N ASP A 121 -0.98 0.84 3.65
CA ASP A 121 -1.61 -0.46 3.45
C ASP A 121 -2.61 -0.80 4.57
N ILE A 122 -3.43 0.20 4.95
CA ILE A 122 -4.46 0.03 5.98
C ILE A 122 -5.70 -0.53 5.29
N PRO A 123 -6.07 -1.79 5.57
CA PRO A 123 -7.20 -2.42 4.92
C PRO A 123 -8.52 -1.81 5.45
N LYS A 124 -9.50 -1.73 4.56
CA LYS A 124 -10.90 -1.54 4.91
C LYS A 124 -11.60 -2.89 4.93
N GLU A 125 -12.66 -2.98 5.73
CA GLU A 125 -13.56 -4.13 5.69
C GLU A 125 -14.16 -4.26 4.28
N GLY A 126 -14.05 -5.46 3.71
CA GLY A 126 -14.45 -5.74 2.32
C GLY A 126 -13.32 -5.62 1.30
N ASP A 127 -12.15 -5.12 1.66
CA ASP A 127 -10.99 -5.17 0.77
C ASP A 127 -10.59 -6.64 0.49
N PRO A 128 -10.23 -6.99 -0.76
CA PRO A 128 -9.85 -8.35 -1.11
C PRO A 128 -8.55 -8.73 -0.40
N ALA A 129 -8.65 -9.64 0.57
CA ALA A 129 -7.48 -10.23 1.21
C ALA A 129 -6.83 -11.25 0.27
N TYR A 130 -5.81 -10.82 -0.47
CA TYR A 130 -4.95 -11.76 -1.20
C TYR A 130 -4.02 -12.43 -0.19
N LEU A 131 -4.32 -13.68 0.16
CA LEU A 131 -3.40 -14.52 0.92
C LEU A 131 -2.21 -14.84 0.01
N ILE A 132 -1.17 -14.02 0.05
CA ILE A 132 0.11 -14.37 -0.53
C ILE A 132 0.72 -15.44 0.39
N PRO A 133 0.94 -16.68 -0.08
CA PRO A 133 1.54 -17.70 0.76
C PRO A 133 2.90 -17.23 1.28
N ALA A 134 3.12 -17.42 2.58
CA ALA A 134 4.33 -16.98 3.29
C ALA A 134 5.63 -17.54 2.68
N GLU A 135 5.52 -18.66 1.98
CA GLU A 135 6.54 -19.14 1.04
C GLU A 135 6.00 -19.06 -0.38
N ILE A 136 6.54 -18.13 -1.16
CA ILE A 136 6.58 -18.32 -2.61
C ILE A 136 7.66 -19.37 -2.85
N LYS A 137 7.29 -20.65 -2.84
CA LYS A 137 8.13 -21.69 -3.42
C LYS A 137 8.19 -21.42 -4.92
N ILE A 138 9.14 -20.58 -5.32
CA ILE A 138 9.57 -20.56 -6.71
C ILE A 138 10.13 -21.96 -6.90
N PRO A 139 9.49 -22.85 -7.69
CA PRO A 139 10.11 -24.12 -8.00
C PRO A 139 11.41 -23.73 -8.70
N VAL A 140 12.54 -23.98 -8.04
CA VAL A 140 13.82 -24.04 -8.72
C VAL A 140 13.67 -25.33 -9.53
N PRO A 141 13.46 -25.27 -10.86
CA PRO A 141 13.55 -26.45 -11.69
C PRO A 141 14.88 -27.11 -11.34
N GLU A 142 14.87 -28.42 -11.07
CA GLU A 142 16.11 -29.16 -10.89
C GLU A 142 17.04 -28.81 -12.05
N SER A 143 18.32 -28.53 -11.75
CA SER A 143 19.34 -28.32 -12.77
C SER A 143 19.23 -29.44 -13.81
N ILE A 144 19.13 -29.07 -15.10
CA ILE A 144 18.94 -30.02 -16.19
C ILE A 144 19.99 -31.13 -16.08
N LYS A 145 19.56 -32.36 -15.79
CA LYS A 145 20.43 -33.53 -15.80
C LYS A 145 20.58 -33.99 -17.24
N ILE A 146 21.70 -33.62 -17.86
CA ILE A 146 22.01 -34.06 -19.22
C ILE A 146 22.55 -35.49 -19.12
N GLY A 147 21.74 -36.44 -19.59
CA GLY A 147 22.10 -37.85 -19.68
C GLY A 147 22.81 -38.19 -20.99
N THR A 148 22.60 -39.42 -21.46
CA THR A 148 23.10 -39.89 -22.76
C THR A 148 22.23 -39.49 -23.95
N SER A 149 21.05 -38.90 -23.70
CA SER A 149 20.10 -38.44 -24.73
C SER A 149 19.72 -36.97 -24.52
N MET A 150 19.36 -36.31 -25.62
CA MET A 150 18.97 -34.90 -25.66
C MET A 150 17.65 -34.69 -24.89
N PRO A 151 17.63 -33.90 -23.81
CA PRO A 151 16.39 -33.58 -23.12
C PRO A 151 15.51 -32.65 -23.97
N ASP A 152 14.23 -32.60 -23.63
CA ASP A 152 13.36 -31.52 -24.11
C ASP A 152 13.62 -30.26 -23.28
N LEU A 153 14.09 -29.22 -23.95
CA LEU A 153 14.46 -27.94 -23.41
C LEU A 153 13.43 -26.86 -23.73
N SER A 154 12.38 -27.20 -24.47
CA SER A 154 11.35 -26.26 -24.90
C SER A 154 10.67 -25.60 -23.70
N GLY A 155 10.53 -24.28 -23.73
CA GLY A 155 9.94 -23.50 -22.64
C GLY A 155 10.86 -23.28 -21.44
N LEU A 156 12.13 -23.72 -21.48
CA LEU A 156 13.09 -23.39 -20.43
C LEU A 156 13.66 -21.98 -20.62
N PRO A 157 13.80 -21.19 -19.55
CA PRO A 157 14.48 -19.90 -19.62
C PRO A 157 15.99 -20.05 -19.82
N LYS A 158 16.61 -19.11 -20.55
CA LYS A 158 18.06 -19.07 -20.81
C LYS A 158 18.94 -19.33 -19.58
N ARG A 159 18.55 -18.80 -18.41
CA ARG A 159 19.30 -18.96 -17.14
C ARG A 159 19.45 -20.42 -16.68
N TYR A 160 18.59 -21.33 -17.16
CA TYR A 160 18.62 -22.74 -16.81
C TYR A 160 19.46 -23.60 -17.74
N LEU A 161 19.97 -23.02 -18.84
CA LEU A 161 20.75 -23.73 -19.86
C LEU A 161 22.23 -23.86 -19.50
N ALA A 162 22.70 -23.25 -18.40
CA ALA A 162 24.09 -23.27 -17.97
C ALA A 162 24.72 -24.69 -17.91
N PRO A 163 24.03 -25.75 -17.43
CA PRO A 163 24.59 -27.10 -17.40
C PRO A 163 24.98 -27.66 -18.77
N LEU A 164 24.39 -27.18 -19.88
CA LEU A 164 24.75 -27.64 -21.23
C LEU A 164 26.20 -27.32 -21.57
N PHE A 165 26.72 -26.19 -21.09
CA PHE A 165 28.10 -25.78 -21.32
C PHE A 165 29.12 -26.60 -20.52
N GLU A 166 28.68 -27.28 -19.45
CA GLU A 166 29.55 -28.11 -18.59
C GLU A 166 29.77 -29.52 -19.16
N THR A 167 28.98 -29.94 -20.15
CA THR A 167 29.01 -31.32 -20.71
C THR A 167 29.99 -31.53 -21.87
N GLY A 168 30.66 -30.47 -22.33
CA GLY A 168 31.57 -30.53 -23.48
C GLY A 168 30.85 -30.67 -24.83
N LEU A 169 29.60 -30.18 -24.90
CA LEU A 169 28.81 -29.99 -26.12
C LEU A 169 29.10 -28.59 -26.70
N ASP A 170 28.98 -28.43 -28.01
CA ASP A 170 29.15 -27.13 -28.66
C ASP A 170 27.77 -26.47 -28.79
N VAL A 171 27.45 -25.57 -27.86
CA VAL A 171 26.09 -25.01 -27.68
C VAL A 171 26.02 -23.61 -28.29
N LEU A 172 25.19 -23.46 -29.32
CA LEU A 172 24.85 -22.19 -29.94
C LEU A 172 23.47 -21.73 -29.43
N LEU A 173 23.43 -20.56 -28.79
CA LEU A 173 22.19 -19.92 -28.34
C LEU A 173 21.91 -18.69 -29.20
N GLU A 174 20.75 -18.66 -29.85
CA GLU A 174 20.30 -17.51 -30.64
C GLU A 174 19.07 -16.86 -29.99
N GLY A 175 19.20 -15.62 -29.53
CA GLY A 175 18.12 -14.86 -28.88
C GLY A 175 18.18 -14.82 -27.35
N ASP A 176 17.09 -14.31 -26.76
CA ASP A 176 16.89 -14.13 -25.32
C ASP A 176 15.46 -14.54 -24.93
N GLY A 177 15.26 -14.99 -23.70
CA GLY A 177 13.95 -15.46 -23.22
C GLY A 177 13.90 -16.96 -23.00
N TYR A 178 12.91 -17.61 -23.60
CA TYR A 178 12.59 -19.03 -23.45
C TYR A 178 12.95 -19.80 -24.72
N VAL A 179 13.42 -21.04 -24.57
CA VAL A 179 13.71 -21.91 -25.71
C VAL A 179 12.42 -22.21 -26.48
N VAL A 180 12.35 -21.77 -27.74
CA VAL A 180 11.23 -22.05 -28.65
C VAL A 180 11.56 -23.14 -29.67
N SER A 181 12.85 -23.39 -29.90
CA SER A 181 13.30 -24.44 -30.81
C SER A 181 14.63 -25.02 -30.36
N GLN A 182 14.80 -26.33 -30.56
CA GLN A 182 16.04 -27.05 -30.29
C GLN A 182 16.42 -27.98 -31.44
N ASN A 183 17.72 -28.12 -31.68
CA ASN A 183 18.30 -29.10 -32.60
C ASN A 183 19.60 -29.64 -31.98
N PRO A 184 19.80 -30.96 -31.82
CA PRO A 184 18.94 -32.08 -32.27
C PRO A 184 17.62 -32.24 -31.48
N PRO A 185 16.64 -32.99 -32.02
CA PRO A 185 15.35 -33.19 -31.35
C PRO A 185 15.50 -33.99 -30.05
N PRO A 186 14.54 -33.87 -29.11
CA PRO A 186 14.52 -34.65 -27.88
C PRO A 186 14.67 -36.16 -28.13
N GLY A 187 15.42 -36.84 -27.26
CA GLY A 187 15.70 -38.29 -27.36
C GLY A 187 16.93 -38.67 -28.19
N THR A 188 17.54 -37.73 -28.92
CA THR A 188 18.75 -37.99 -29.71
C THR A 188 19.95 -38.36 -28.82
N THR A 189 20.70 -39.41 -29.14
CA THR A 189 21.91 -39.77 -28.39
C THR A 189 22.98 -38.69 -28.50
N LEU A 190 23.38 -38.12 -27.36
CA LEU A 190 24.39 -37.06 -27.28
C LEU A 190 25.80 -37.66 -27.28
N ARG A 191 26.72 -36.98 -27.98
CA ARG A 191 28.15 -37.33 -28.03
C ARG A 191 28.96 -36.08 -27.73
N LYS A 192 30.14 -36.26 -27.12
CA LYS A 192 31.05 -35.15 -26.81
C LYS A 192 31.42 -34.38 -28.09
N GLY A 193 31.36 -33.05 -28.07
CA GLY A 193 31.61 -32.19 -29.23
C GLY A 193 30.48 -32.12 -30.26
N MET A 194 29.31 -32.70 -29.97
CA MET A 194 28.12 -32.54 -30.82
C MET A 194 27.61 -31.09 -30.74
N LYS A 195 27.22 -30.54 -31.90
CA LYS A 195 26.63 -29.20 -31.98
C LYS A 195 25.17 -29.24 -31.58
N ILE A 196 24.80 -28.32 -30.70
CA ILE A 196 23.42 -28.08 -30.26
C ILE A 196 23.08 -26.63 -30.59
N SER A 197 21.98 -26.41 -31.30
CA SER A 197 21.45 -25.08 -31.58
C SER A 197 20.11 -24.90 -30.87
N LEU A 198 19.98 -23.83 -30.10
CA LEU A 198 18.75 -23.44 -29.41
C LEU A 198 18.36 -22.02 -29.84
N ILE A 199 17.10 -21.85 -30.24
CA ILE A 199 16.50 -20.55 -30.56
C ILE A 199 15.65 -20.12 -29.37
N LEU A 200 15.83 -18.88 -28.91
CA LEU A 200 15.14 -18.29 -27.78
C LEU A 200 14.35 -17.05 -28.19
N GLN A 201 13.15 -16.91 -27.63
CA GLN A 201 12.25 -15.74 -27.79
C GLN A 201 11.58 -15.35 -26.47
#